data_AF-A0A378N1G6-F1
#
_entry.id   AF-A0A378N1G6-F1
#
_cell.length_a   1.000
_cell.length_b   1.000
_cell.length_c   1.000
_cell.angle_alpha   90.00
_cell.angle_beta   90.00
_cell.angle_gamma   90.00
#
_symmetry.space_group_name_H-M   'P 1'
#
loop_
_entity.id
_entity.type
_entity.pdbx_description
1 polymer ?
#
loop_
_entity_poly.entity_id
_entity_poly.type
_entity_poly.pdbx_seq_one_letter_code
_entity_poly.pdbx_strand_id
1 'polypeptide(L)' 'MRDHATVEQLTVLAALESQNALLIEQGYSQEERLAMLNRLAIQQMSSLLQTRAIEELKEKPLLIEE' A
#
# COMPACT_ATOMS: atom_id res chain seq x y z
N MET A 1 -7.55 0.94 14.07
CA MET A 1 -6.61 1.23 12.96
C MET A 1 -7.26 1.03 11.61
N ARG A 2 -7.91 -0.13 11.34
CA ARG A 2 -8.71 -0.33 10.12
C ARG A 2 -9.87 0.67 9.97
N ASP A 3 -10.51 1.06 11.06
CA ASP A 3 -11.69 1.93 11.04
C ASP A 3 -11.41 3.36 10.53
N HIS A 4 -10.13 3.74 10.39
CA HIS A 4 -9.69 5.03 9.88
C HIS A 4 -8.88 4.91 8.58
N ALA A 5 -8.77 3.70 8.01
CA ALA A 5 -8.03 3.47 6.77
C ALA A 5 -8.92 3.72 5.55
N THR A 6 -8.34 4.22 4.46
CA THR A 6 -9.05 4.31 3.17
C THR A 6 -9.34 2.92 2.61
N VAL A 7 -10.25 2.82 1.63
CA VAL A 7 -10.58 1.54 0.99
C VAL A 7 -9.34 0.91 0.35
N GLU A 8 -8.48 1.71 -0.25
CA GLU A 8 -7.22 1.28 -0.84
C GLU A 8 -6.26 0.75 0.23
N GLN A 9 -6.15 1.45 1.36
CA GLN A 9 -5.31 1.01 2.49
C GLN A 9 -5.84 -0.29 3.11
N LEU A 10 -7.17 -0.45 3.21
CA LEU A 10 -7.79 -1.70 3.65
C LEU A 10 -7.49 -2.86 2.68
N THR A 11 -7.45 -2.58 1.38
CA THR A 11 -7.09 -3.56 0.35
C THR A 11 -5.64 -4.01 0.52
N VAL A 12 -4.71 -3.08 0.77
CA VAL A 12 -3.31 -3.41 1.07
C VAL A 12 -3.21 -4.27 2.33
N LEU A 13 -3.95 -3.94 3.40
CA LEU A 13 -3.97 -4.71 4.63
C LEU A 13 -4.47 -6.15 4.41
N ALA A 14 -5.56 -6.32 3.65
CA ALA A 14 -6.09 -7.65 3.33
C ALA A 14 -5.08 -8.48 2.51
N ALA A 15 -4.37 -7.85 1.57
CA ALA A 15 -3.32 -8.50 0.81
C ALA A 15 -2.13 -8.93 1.68
N LEU A 16 -1.69 -8.07 2.61
CA LEU A 16 -0.61 -8.40 3.56
C LEU A 16 -1.00 -9.54 4.50
N GLU A 17 -2.25 -9.58 4.98
CA GLU A 17 -2.76 -10.69 5.80
C GLU A 17 -2.79 -12.00 5.02
N SER A 18 -3.29 -11.98 3.77
CA SER A 18 -3.29 -13.15 2.90
C SER A 18 -1.86 -13.64 2.60
N GLN A 19 -0.94 -12.72 2.31
CA GLN A 19 0.46 -13.07 2.06
C GLN A 19 1.12 -13.64 3.31
N ASN A 20 0.84 -13.08 4.48
CA ASN A 20 1.37 -13.58 5.74
C ASN A 20 0.90 -15.00 6.04
N ALA A 21 -0.37 -15.32 5.78
CA ALA A 21 -0.91 -16.68 5.93
C ALA A 21 -0.16 -17.68 5.05
N LEU A 22 0.05 -17.35 3.77
CA LEU A 22 0.80 -18.20 2.85
C LEU A 22 2.26 -18.40 3.31
N LEU A 23 2.91 -17.35 3.79
CA LEU A 23 4.29 -17.46 4.27
C LEU A 23 4.40 -18.32 5.55
N ILE A 24 3.37 -18.30 6.41
CA ILE A 24 3.28 -19.21 7.56
C ILE A 24 3.16 -20.65 7.07
N GLU A 25 2.27 -20.93 6.11
CA GLU A 25 2.10 -22.27 5.54
C GLU A 25 3.38 -22.79 4.87
N GLN A 26 4.17 -21.90 4.26
CA GLN A 26 5.46 -22.20 3.66
C GLN A 26 6.59 -22.39 4.68
N GLY A 27 6.34 -22.14 5.97
CA GLY A 27 7.31 -22.38 7.05
C GLY A 27 8.34 -21.28 7.26
N TYR A 28 8.15 -20.08 6.70
CA TYR A 28 9.06 -18.96 6.94
C TYR A 28 9.03 -18.51 8.40
N SER A 29 10.21 -18.19 8.94
CA SER A 29 10.33 -17.64 10.28
C SER A 29 9.61 -16.30 10.38
N GLN A 30 9.21 -15.90 11.60
CA GLN A 30 8.55 -14.63 11.81
C GLN A 30 9.42 -13.44 11.36
N GLU A 31 10.72 -13.50 11.57
CA GLU A 31 11.66 -12.44 11.18
C GLU A 31 11.69 -12.25 9.66
N GLU A 32 11.80 -13.35 8.91
CA GLU A 32 11.76 -13.33 7.44
C GLU A 32 10.43 -12.78 6.93
N ARG A 33 9.31 -13.24 7.51
CA ARG A 33 7.98 -12.76 7.15
C ARG A 33 7.82 -11.27 7.40
N LEU A 34 8.26 -10.78 8.56
CA LEU A 34 8.19 -9.36 8.89
C LEU A 34 9.00 -8.51 7.90
N ALA A 35 10.21 -8.94 7.54
CA ALA A 35 11.02 -8.24 6.55
C ALA A 35 10.36 -8.20 5.17
N MET A 36 9.78 -9.31 4.71
CA MET A 36 9.07 -9.38 3.42
C MET A 36 7.81 -8.52 3.42
N LEU A 37 6.97 -8.66 4.45
CA LEU A 37 5.71 -7.93 4.59
C LEU A 37 5.96 -6.42 4.71
N ASN A 38 7.00 -6.00 5.43
CA ASN A 38 7.35 -4.59 5.55
C ASN A 38 7.77 -4.00 4.19
N ARG A 39 8.62 -4.69 3.43
CA ARG A 39 9.01 -4.25 2.07
C ARG A 39 7.78 -4.15 1.16
N LEU A 40 6.92 -5.17 1.19
CA LEU A 40 5.71 -5.21 0.39
C LEU A 40 4.73 -4.09 0.76
N ALA A 41 4.57 -3.82 2.06
CA ALA A 41 3.74 -2.72 2.57
C ALA A 41 4.27 -1.35 2.10
N ILE A 42 5.58 -1.11 2.22
CA ILE A 42 6.21 0.15 1.77
C ILE A 42 5.98 0.35 0.27
N GLN A 43 6.18 -0.69 -0.54
CA GLN A 43 6.00 -0.60 -1.99
C GLN A 43 4.55 -0.27 -2.37
N GLN A 44 3.58 -0.96 -1.78
CA GLN A 44 2.17 -0.73 -2.07
C GLN A 44 1.72 0.65 -1.60
N MET A 45 2.08 1.05 -0.39
CA MET A 45 1.74 2.38 0.15
C MET A 45 2.39 3.51 -0.64
N SER A 46 3.64 3.36 -1.08
CA SER A 46 4.32 4.35 -1.92
C SER A 46 3.62 4.51 -3.28
N SER A 47 3.16 3.40 -3.87
CA SER A 47 2.42 3.42 -5.13
C SER A 47 1.08 4.15 -4.98
N LEU A 48 0.36 3.95 -3.87
CA LEU A 48 -0.88 4.66 -3.57
C LEU A 48 -0.65 6.18 -3.44
N LEU A 49 0.41 6.59 -2.76
CA LEU A 49 0.76 8.01 -2.62
C LEU A 49 1.12 8.64 -3.97
N GLN A 50 1.86 7.93 -4.81
CA GLN A 50 2.21 8.41 -6.15
C GLN A 50 0.97 8.56 -7.03
N THR A 51 0.06 7.58 -7.03
CA THR A 51 -1.20 7.67 -7.78
C THR A 51 -2.03 8.87 -7.33
N ARG A 52 -2.19 9.06 -6.02
CA ARG A 52 -2.91 10.21 -5.48
C ARG A 52 -2.28 11.54 -5.89
N ALA A 53 -0.96 11.67 -5.82
CA ALA A 53 -0.26 12.87 -6.26
C ALA A 53 -0.48 13.16 -7.75
N ILE A 54 -0.54 12.12 -8.60
CA ILE A 54 -0.83 12.26 -10.03
C ILE A 54 -2.29 12.69 -10.26
N GLU A 55 -3.25 12.16 -9.49
CA GLU A 55 -4.66 12.57 -9.57
C GLU A 55 -4.84 14.05 -9.18
N GLU A 56 -4.20 14.50 -8.10
CA GLU A 56 -4.22 15.90 -7.65
C GLU A 56 -3.65 16.86 -8.72
N LEU A 57 -2.67 16.41 -9.53
CA LEU A 57 -2.13 17.19 -10.65
C LEU A 57 -3.11 17.31 -11.83
N LYS A 58 -3.97 16.31 -12.06
CA LYS A 58 -4.98 16.35 -13.13
C LYS A 58 -6.12 17.30 -12.82
N GLU A 59 -6.45 17.47 -11.54
CA GLU A 59 -7.57 18.31 -11.09
C GLU A 59 -7.23 19.81 -11.04
N LYS A 60 -5.94 20.17 -11.05
CA LYS A 60 -5.54 21.57 -11.22
C LYS A 60 -5.53 21.91 -12.72
N PRO A 61 -6.46 22.78 -13.21
CA PRO A 61 -6.30 23.31 -14.56
C PRO A 61 -4.94 24.00 -14.62
N LEU A 62 -4.18 23.70 -15.68
CA LEU A 62 -3.00 24.47 -16.04
C LEU A 62 -3.44 25.93 -16.11
N LEU A 63 -3.05 26.72 -15.12
CA LEU A 63 -3.20 28.17 -15.17
C LEU A 63 -2.28 28.64 -16.30
N ILE A 64 -2.84 28.71 -17.50
CA ILE A 64 -2.31 29.55 -18.56
C ILE A 64 -2.70 30.95 -18.13
N GLU A 65 -1.85 31.60 -17.34
CA GLU A 65 -1.94 33.04 -17.15
C GLU A 65 -1.47 33.68 -18.47
N GLU A 66 -2.39 34.40 -19.13
CA GLU A 66 -2.11 35.27 -20.29
C GLU A 66 -1.36 36.55 -19.88
#